data_AF-A0A929WVJ8-F1
#
_entry.id   AF-A0A929WVJ8-F1
#
_cell.length_a   1.000
_cell.length_b   1.000
_cell.length_c   1.000
_cell.angle_alpha   90.00
_cell.angle_beta   90.00
_cell.angle_gamma   90.00
#
_symmetry.space_group_name_H-M   'P 1'
#
loop_
_entity.id
_entity.type
_entity.pdbx_description
1 polymer ?
#
loop_
_entity_poly.entity_id
_entity_poly.type
_entity_poly.pdbx_seq_one_letter_code
_entity_poly.pdbx_strand_id
1 'polypeptide(L)'
;MTAPASLDERRAALKRLLASGESAIGAYERVLEGASEKDRRSLFKSVPFTRLVPPAVEWEWDAVPEDTVRMCFFLRAALAGSDDAGDDYGARWSGRRGGDPREGADLERLLVAHRRGAAGRSGEWLEQAAGSPGGVAFWHTYRSLLAERGAHLTSAPSLEYFARRIVPAPHPTSDETQCFFEENPTFLDHEFWQFFRVEGALPGSALFVWMYREDPSAPGGDFERLHSHDLVRYMATRFPDLRPRILSECLAAQRRDFSAYNARVFSRAWEALEPTREERLAAASDIIALLGAGSSPTVSLAHKALLGIVGELTVEQVDALVQVSAQVLARCEKKLLRGHLRLLAALVKAHPGCAAAVSDVVAGAEFPLDLRDRAAALVAAPAGS
;
A
#
# COMPACT_ATOMS: atom_id res chain seq x y z
N MET A 1 16.85 34.47 21.97
CA MET A 1 15.87 33.80 21.10
C MET A 1 14.74 34.80 20.83
N THR A 2 14.66 35.34 19.62
CA THR A 2 13.57 36.22 19.18
C THR A 2 12.25 35.45 19.20
N ALA A 3 11.17 36.08 19.67
CA ALA A 3 9.85 35.46 19.62
C ALA A 3 9.48 35.11 18.16
N PRO A 4 8.85 33.96 17.91
CA PRO A 4 8.45 33.57 16.56
C PRO A 4 7.50 34.62 15.99
N ALA A 5 7.74 35.04 14.74
CA ALA A 5 6.92 36.04 14.07
C ALA A 5 5.45 35.58 13.99
N SER A 6 4.54 36.50 14.30
CA SER A 6 3.09 36.26 14.25
C SER A 6 2.60 36.05 12.81
N LEU A 7 1.43 35.44 12.65
CA LEU A 7 0.81 35.24 11.33
C LEU A 7 0.63 36.56 10.56
N ASP A 8 0.24 37.63 11.25
CA ASP A 8 0.01 38.93 10.62
C ASP A 8 1.32 39.61 10.20
N GLU A 9 2.38 39.50 10.99
CA GLU A 9 3.73 39.96 10.61
C GLU A 9 4.24 39.22 9.37
N ARG A 10 4.09 37.89 9.33
CA ARG A 10 4.45 37.07 8.18
C ARG A 10 3.65 37.45 6.95
N ARG A 11 2.33 37.65 7.09
CA ARG A 11 1.45 38.06 5.99
C ARG A 11 1.85 39.43 5.46
N ALA A 12 2.14 40.39 6.33
CA ALA A 12 2.58 41.73 5.95
C ALA A 12 3.94 41.69 5.26
N ALA A 13 4.89 40.88 5.73
CA ALA A 13 6.19 40.68 5.08
C ALA A 13 6.04 40.04 3.70
N LEU A 14 5.26 38.97 3.59
CA LEU A 14 4.99 38.27 2.34
C LEU A 14 4.40 39.22 1.28
N LYS A 15 3.38 40.02 1.67
CA LYS A 15 2.79 41.01 0.77
C LYS A 15 3.77 42.09 0.32
N ARG A 16 4.68 42.53 1.19
CA ARG A 16 5.72 43.50 0.85
C ARG A 16 6.69 42.95 -0.19
N LEU A 17 7.17 41.72 -0.02
CA LEU A 17 8.05 41.05 -1.00
C LEU A 17 7.37 40.90 -2.36
N LEU A 18 6.11 40.46 -2.36
CA LEU A 18 5.33 40.31 -3.61
C LEU A 18 5.10 41.66 -4.29
N ALA A 19 4.83 42.72 -3.52
CA ALA A 19 4.61 44.05 -4.06
C ALA A 19 5.90 44.70 -4.63
N SER A 20 7.07 44.35 -4.09
CA SER A 20 8.36 44.84 -4.60
C SER A 20 8.85 44.08 -5.83
N GLY A 21 8.16 43.01 -6.25
CA GLY A 21 8.61 42.13 -7.34
C GLY A 21 9.82 41.28 -6.98
N GLU A 22 10.04 41.01 -5.68
CA GLU A 22 11.12 40.14 -5.23
C GLU A 22 10.90 38.71 -5.76
N SER A 23 11.92 38.12 -6.37
CA SER A 23 11.88 36.74 -6.91
C SER A 23 12.86 35.80 -6.20
N ALA A 24 13.73 36.31 -5.33
CA ALA A 24 14.68 35.49 -4.60
C ALA A 24 14.00 34.62 -3.54
N ILE A 25 14.04 33.29 -3.74
CA ILE A 25 13.46 32.29 -2.81
C ILE A 25 13.91 32.51 -1.35
N GLY A 26 15.17 32.89 -1.13
CA GLY A 26 15.70 33.09 0.23
C GLY A 26 15.03 34.24 1.01
N ALA A 27 14.43 35.22 0.34
CA ALA A 27 13.64 36.26 1.00
C ALA A 27 12.33 35.67 1.57
N TYR A 28 11.65 34.86 0.78
CA TYR A 28 10.41 34.19 1.18
C TYR A 28 10.65 33.11 2.24
N GLU A 29 11.73 32.33 2.12
CA GLU A 29 12.09 31.29 3.08
C GLU A 29 12.23 31.84 4.51
N ARG A 30 12.91 32.97 4.67
CA ARG A 30 13.04 33.67 5.97
C ARG A 30 11.68 34.10 6.54
N VAL A 31 10.73 34.50 5.70
CA VAL A 31 9.37 34.86 6.13
C VAL A 31 8.59 33.63 6.60
N LEU A 32 8.89 32.44 6.06
CA LEU A 32 8.18 31.20 6.36
C LEU A 32 8.84 30.33 7.44
N GLU A 33 10.04 30.70 7.88
CA GLU A 33 10.80 29.98 8.91
C GLU A 33 10.00 29.85 10.21
N GLY A 34 9.76 28.62 10.67
CA GLY A 34 8.96 28.35 11.88
C GLY A 34 7.44 28.56 11.74
N ALA A 35 6.91 28.80 10.52
CA ALA A 35 5.47 28.88 10.31
C ALA A 35 4.81 27.50 10.44
N SER A 36 3.70 27.43 11.18
CA SER A 36 2.90 26.20 11.30
C SER A 36 2.18 25.85 9.99
N GLU A 37 1.75 24.59 9.84
CA GLU A 37 0.93 24.14 8.71
C GLU A 37 -0.37 24.96 8.54
N LYS A 38 -0.96 25.37 9.68
CA LYS A 38 -2.14 26.24 9.73
C LYS A 38 -1.82 27.65 9.21
N ASP A 39 -0.69 28.21 9.63
CA ASP A 39 -0.25 29.54 9.17
C ASP A 39 0.08 29.52 7.68
N ARG A 40 0.79 28.49 7.21
CA ARG A 40 1.12 28.28 5.79
C ARG A 40 -0.14 28.26 4.91
N ARG A 41 -1.17 27.51 5.32
CA ARG A 41 -2.47 27.48 4.62
C ARG A 41 -3.18 28.83 4.61
N SER A 42 -3.04 29.63 5.68
CA SER A 42 -3.57 31.00 5.72
C SER A 42 -2.79 31.96 4.80
N LEU A 43 -1.47 31.84 4.79
CA LEU A 43 -0.56 32.64 3.96
C LEU A 43 -0.72 32.35 2.47
N PHE A 44 -1.04 31.11 2.09
CA PHE A 44 -1.33 30.72 0.70
C PHE A 44 -2.35 31.66 0.03
N LYS A 45 -3.41 32.03 0.76
CA LYS A 45 -4.47 32.94 0.28
C LYS A 45 -3.98 34.36 -0.02
N SER A 46 -2.79 34.72 0.46
CA SER A 46 -2.19 36.05 0.26
C SER A 46 -1.28 36.11 -0.97
N VAL A 47 -1.03 34.98 -1.64
CA VAL A 47 -0.20 34.91 -2.84
C VAL A 47 -1.09 34.96 -4.09
N PRO A 48 -1.01 36.01 -4.93
CA PRO A 48 -1.86 36.14 -6.10
C PRO A 48 -1.27 35.37 -7.29
N PHE A 49 -1.26 34.03 -7.23
CA PHE A 49 -0.62 33.17 -8.25
C PHE A 49 -1.07 33.48 -9.68
N THR A 50 -2.36 33.74 -9.90
CA THR A 50 -2.92 34.07 -11.23
C THR A 50 -2.48 35.43 -11.76
N ARG A 51 -2.02 36.35 -10.90
CA ARG A 51 -1.44 37.63 -11.31
C ARG A 51 0.05 37.50 -11.56
N LEU A 52 0.75 36.72 -10.73
CA LEU A 52 2.18 36.47 -10.87
C LEU A 52 2.47 35.69 -12.15
N VAL A 53 1.59 34.75 -12.49
CA VAL A 53 1.65 33.98 -13.72
C VAL A 53 0.23 33.86 -14.30
N PRO A 54 -0.11 34.73 -15.27
CA PRO A 54 -1.43 34.74 -15.89
C PRO A 54 -1.70 33.49 -16.74
N PRO A 55 -2.94 32.95 -16.75
CA PRO A 55 -3.33 31.83 -17.60
C PRO A 55 -3.15 32.06 -19.10
N ALA A 56 -3.17 33.32 -19.56
CA ALA A 56 -2.93 33.68 -20.95
C ALA A 56 -1.45 33.56 -21.36
N VAL A 57 -0.54 33.66 -20.39
CA VAL A 57 0.91 33.54 -20.57
C VAL A 57 1.39 32.09 -20.35
N GLU A 58 0.51 31.20 -19.85
CA GLU A 58 0.76 29.76 -19.77
C GLU A 58 1.06 29.12 -21.15
N TRP A 59 0.85 29.85 -22.26
CA TRP A 59 1.09 29.44 -23.64
C TRP A 59 2.35 30.05 -24.28
N GLU A 60 2.92 31.11 -23.68
CA GLU A 60 4.11 31.83 -24.17
C GLU A 60 5.18 31.84 -23.08
N TRP A 61 6.01 30.79 -23.07
CA TRP A 61 6.94 30.46 -22.00
C TRP A 61 8.01 31.53 -21.72
N ASP A 62 8.25 32.43 -22.66
CA ASP A 62 9.22 33.54 -22.56
C ASP A 62 8.67 34.80 -21.88
N ALA A 63 7.36 34.87 -21.62
CA ALA A 63 6.73 36.10 -21.11
C ALA A 63 6.72 36.22 -19.58
N VAL A 64 7.13 35.19 -18.83
CA VAL A 64 7.36 35.27 -17.37
C VAL A 64 8.84 34.99 -17.06
N PRO A 65 9.52 35.85 -16.28
CA PRO A 65 10.89 35.58 -15.84
C PRO A 65 11.03 34.25 -15.10
N GLU A 66 12.07 33.49 -15.42
CA GLU A 66 12.31 32.16 -14.84
C GLU A 66 12.38 32.16 -13.31
N ASP A 67 12.98 33.17 -12.71
CA ASP A 67 13.05 33.29 -11.25
C ASP A 67 11.67 33.49 -10.60
N THR A 68 10.75 34.16 -11.29
CA THR A 68 9.35 34.27 -10.86
C THR A 68 8.65 32.91 -10.90
N VAL A 69 8.88 32.12 -11.95
CA VAL A 69 8.34 30.76 -12.05
C VAL A 69 8.87 29.89 -10.91
N ARG A 70 10.19 29.89 -10.69
CA ARG A 70 10.83 29.15 -9.59
C ARG A 70 10.31 29.58 -8.21
N MET A 71 10.15 30.87 -7.99
CA MET A 71 9.55 31.41 -6.76
C MET A 71 8.10 30.92 -6.58
N CYS A 72 7.29 30.87 -7.64
CA CYS A 72 5.93 30.32 -7.58
C CYS A 72 5.91 28.84 -7.19
N PHE A 73 6.80 28.02 -7.76
CA PHE A 73 6.96 26.61 -7.40
C PHE A 73 7.36 26.44 -5.92
N PHE A 74 8.33 27.24 -5.46
CA PHE A 74 8.70 27.28 -4.05
C PHE A 74 7.50 27.64 -3.16
N LEU A 75 6.78 28.74 -3.46
CA LEU A 75 5.67 29.21 -2.64
C LEU A 75 4.51 28.22 -2.60
N ARG A 76 4.22 27.51 -3.69
CA ARG A 76 3.20 26.45 -3.69
C ARG A 76 3.60 25.32 -2.75
N ALA A 77 4.78 24.73 -2.92
CA ALA A 77 5.26 23.69 -2.01
C ALA A 77 5.33 24.16 -0.55
N ALA A 78 5.73 25.42 -0.33
CA ALA A 78 5.89 25.98 1.00
C ALA A 78 4.58 26.34 1.68
N LEU A 79 3.49 26.61 0.95
CA LEU A 79 2.25 27.18 1.53
C LEU A 79 0.98 26.35 1.30
N ALA A 80 0.89 25.62 0.19
CA ALA A 80 -0.34 24.93 -0.21
C ALA A 80 -0.77 23.82 0.77
N GLY A 81 -2.04 23.42 0.67
CA GLY A 81 -2.48 22.12 1.19
C GLY A 81 -1.80 20.99 0.41
N SER A 82 -1.70 19.80 0.99
CA SER A 82 -1.10 18.63 0.35
C SER A 82 -1.71 18.32 -1.02
N ASP A 83 -3.04 18.48 -1.12
CA ASP A 83 -3.80 18.17 -2.32
C ASP A 83 -3.49 19.18 -3.44
N ASP A 84 -3.27 20.45 -3.07
CA ASP A 84 -2.99 21.56 -3.99
C ASP A 84 -1.49 21.75 -4.30
N ALA A 85 -0.61 21.03 -3.60
CA ALA A 85 0.83 21.20 -3.68
C ALA A 85 1.42 20.65 -4.99
N GLY A 86 0.79 19.60 -5.52
CA GLY A 86 1.09 19.02 -6.82
C GLY A 86 0.07 19.34 -7.91
N ASP A 87 -1.01 20.06 -7.57
CA ASP A 87 -2.13 20.33 -8.47
C ASP A 87 -1.69 21.13 -9.72
N ASP A 88 -2.54 21.04 -10.75
CA ASP A 88 -2.60 21.50 -12.14
C ASP A 88 -1.53 22.47 -12.67
N TYR A 89 -0.89 23.29 -11.83
CA TYR A 89 0.28 24.09 -12.19
C TYR A 89 1.49 23.23 -12.59
N GLY A 90 1.75 22.12 -11.87
CA GLY A 90 2.74 21.13 -12.29
C GLY A 90 2.37 20.55 -13.66
N ALA A 91 1.12 20.10 -13.84
CA ALA A 91 0.63 19.51 -15.08
C ALA A 91 0.53 20.48 -16.29
N ARG A 92 0.23 21.76 -16.03
CA ARG A 92 0.18 22.85 -17.02
C ARG A 92 1.57 23.21 -17.53
N TRP A 93 2.56 23.24 -16.64
CA TRP A 93 3.96 23.56 -16.96
C TRP A 93 4.84 22.32 -17.23
N SER A 94 4.33 21.10 -17.01
CA SER A 94 4.99 19.82 -17.31
C SER A 94 4.43 19.13 -18.57
N GLY A 95 3.82 19.87 -19.49
CA GLY A 95 3.66 19.45 -20.89
C GLY A 95 2.63 18.37 -21.20
N ARG A 96 1.39 18.47 -20.69
CA ARG A 96 0.37 17.43 -20.96
C ARG A 96 -0.40 17.49 -22.30
N ARG A 97 0.05 18.25 -23.31
CA ARG A 97 -0.17 17.94 -24.75
C ARG A 97 0.61 18.86 -25.71
N GLY A 98 1.40 18.23 -26.60
CA GLY A 98 1.73 18.78 -27.93
C GLY A 98 3.00 19.62 -28.11
N GLY A 99 4.13 19.22 -27.50
CA GLY A 99 5.48 19.77 -27.74
C GLY A 99 5.74 21.09 -27.01
N ASP A 100 6.48 21.17 -25.91
CA ASP A 100 7.50 20.32 -25.28
C ASP A 100 7.34 20.53 -23.75
N PRO A 101 7.44 19.52 -22.87
CA PRO A 101 7.59 19.79 -21.45
C PRO A 101 8.89 20.58 -21.24
N ARG A 102 8.98 21.40 -20.19
CA ARG A 102 10.32 21.67 -19.65
C ARG A 102 10.91 20.31 -19.28
N GLU A 103 11.91 19.88 -20.02
CA GLU A 103 12.66 18.65 -19.80
C GLU A 103 14.10 19.01 -19.39
N GLY A 104 14.82 18.01 -18.89
CA GLY A 104 16.22 18.19 -18.46
C GLY A 104 16.38 19.33 -17.44
N ALA A 105 17.33 20.23 -17.72
CA ALA A 105 17.81 21.23 -16.76
C ALA A 105 16.73 22.21 -16.26
N ASP A 106 15.72 22.53 -17.06
CA ASP A 106 14.64 23.43 -16.65
C ASP A 106 13.70 22.77 -15.62
N LEU A 107 13.34 21.51 -15.84
CA LEU A 107 12.56 20.74 -14.87
C LEU A 107 13.33 20.57 -13.57
N GLU A 108 14.62 20.25 -13.64
CA GLU A 108 15.49 20.13 -12.47
C GLU A 108 15.51 21.42 -11.64
N ARG A 109 15.63 22.59 -12.28
CA ARG A 109 15.60 23.89 -11.59
C ARG A 109 14.30 24.14 -10.84
N LEU A 110 13.17 23.75 -11.42
CA LEU A 110 11.85 23.86 -10.79
C LEU A 110 11.70 22.87 -9.63
N LEU A 111 12.16 21.63 -9.79
CA LEU A 111 12.14 20.62 -8.72
C LEU A 111 13.03 21.03 -7.54
N VAL A 112 14.17 21.67 -7.78
CA VAL A 112 15.01 22.24 -6.71
C VAL A 112 14.26 23.33 -5.95
N ALA A 113 13.55 24.23 -6.63
CA ALA A 113 12.75 25.26 -5.98
C ALA A 113 11.59 24.66 -5.17
N HIS A 114 10.90 23.66 -5.73
CA HIS A 114 9.83 22.92 -5.07
C HIS A 114 10.34 22.19 -3.83
N ARG A 115 11.46 21.47 -3.94
CA ARG A 115 12.12 20.77 -2.83
C ARG A 115 12.42 21.71 -1.68
N ARG A 116 12.95 22.91 -1.96
CA ARG A 116 13.20 23.93 -0.94
C ARG A 116 11.92 24.35 -0.20
N GLY A 117 10.81 24.51 -0.93
CA GLY A 117 9.53 24.84 -0.31
C GLY A 117 8.98 23.70 0.55
N ALA A 118 9.08 22.47 0.07
CA ALA A 118 8.65 21.26 0.75
C ALA A 118 9.53 20.89 1.97
N ALA A 119 10.82 21.24 1.94
CA ALA A 119 11.78 20.90 3.00
C ALA A 119 11.40 21.45 4.38
N GLY A 120 10.66 22.57 4.43
CA GLY A 120 10.14 23.14 5.66
C GLY A 120 8.78 22.59 6.12
N ARG A 121 8.21 21.62 5.42
CA ARG A 121 6.90 21.01 5.75
C ARG A 121 7.04 19.83 6.70
N SER A 122 5.99 19.55 7.45
CA SER A 122 5.91 18.38 8.35
C SER A 122 5.98 17.05 7.60
N GLY A 123 6.36 15.97 8.29
CA GLY A 123 6.36 14.61 7.73
C GLY A 123 4.96 14.17 7.29
N GLU A 124 3.94 14.45 8.10
CA GLU A 124 2.54 14.19 7.79
C GLU A 124 2.11 14.86 6.48
N TRP A 125 2.49 16.13 6.28
CA TRP A 125 2.19 16.84 5.04
C TRP A 125 2.89 16.21 3.84
N LEU A 126 4.16 15.80 3.97
CA LEU A 126 4.90 15.14 2.87
C LEU A 126 4.24 13.81 2.49
N GLU A 127 3.77 13.06 3.48
CA GLU A 127 3.10 11.78 3.29
C GLU A 127 1.72 11.93 2.64
N GLN A 128 0.94 12.95 3.03
CA GLN A 128 -0.32 13.31 2.35
C GLN A 128 -0.06 13.77 0.92
N ALA A 129 0.95 14.63 0.70
CA ALA A 129 1.31 15.13 -0.62
C ALA A 129 1.81 14.02 -1.57
N ALA A 130 2.48 12.99 -1.03
CA ALA A 130 2.88 11.81 -1.80
C ALA A 130 1.70 10.93 -2.24
N GLY A 131 0.54 11.03 -1.59
CA GLY A 131 -0.70 10.40 -2.05
C GLY A 131 -1.48 11.22 -3.09
N SER A 132 -1.08 12.46 -3.36
CA SER A 132 -1.80 13.39 -4.23
C SER A 132 -1.33 13.29 -5.70
N PRO A 133 -2.20 13.56 -6.70
CA PRO A 133 -1.80 13.72 -8.10
C PRO A 133 -0.84 14.90 -8.34
N GLY A 134 0.47 14.68 -8.13
CA GLY A 134 1.50 15.69 -8.44
C GLY A 134 2.39 15.34 -9.64
N GLY A 135 2.56 14.05 -9.93
CA GLY A 135 3.53 13.55 -10.91
C GLY A 135 4.72 12.87 -10.23
N VAL A 136 5.41 12.00 -10.98
CA VAL A 136 6.45 11.09 -10.49
C VAL A 136 7.61 11.85 -9.82
N ALA A 137 8.08 12.94 -10.43
CA ALA A 137 9.21 13.71 -9.91
C ALA A 137 8.95 14.38 -8.54
N PHE A 138 7.73 14.87 -8.31
CA PHE A 138 7.35 15.45 -7.02
C PHE A 138 7.22 14.38 -5.94
N TRP A 139 6.68 13.21 -6.29
CA TRP A 139 6.64 12.06 -5.40
C TRP A 139 8.05 11.67 -4.91
N HIS A 140 9.03 11.59 -5.82
CA HIS A 140 10.43 11.33 -5.44
C HIS A 140 11.02 12.43 -4.54
N THR A 141 10.62 13.68 -4.74
CA THR A 141 11.02 14.79 -3.86
C THR A 141 10.53 14.57 -2.43
N TYR A 142 9.25 14.24 -2.25
CA TYR A 142 8.66 14.00 -0.93
C TYR A 142 9.26 12.77 -0.25
N ARG A 143 9.40 11.67 -0.99
CA ARG A 143 10.06 10.46 -0.48
C ARG A 143 11.47 10.76 0.00
N SER A 144 12.26 11.48 -0.79
CA SER A 144 13.65 11.78 -0.43
C SER A 144 13.75 12.68 0.79
N LEU A 145 12.84 13.66 0.94
CA LEU A 145 12.76 14.51 2.13
C LEU A 145 12.36 13.72 3.39
N LEU A 146 11.48 12.71 3.25
CA LEU A 146 11.16 11.80 4.35
C LEU A 146 12.37 10.94 4.72
N ALA A 147 13.07 10.38 3.74
CA ALA A 147 14.24 9.53 3.95
C ALA A 147 15.38 10.30 4.65
N GLU A 148 15.63 11.55 4.28
CA GLU A 148 16.58 12.44 4.98
C GLU A 148 16.24 12.65 6.47
N ARG A 149 14.98 12.44 6.85
CA ARG A 149 14.49 12.54 8.23
C ARG A 149 14.39 11.17 8.91
N GLY A 150 14.86 10.10 8.28
CA GLY A 150 14.74 8.73 8.78
C GLY A 150 13.29 8.20 8.77
N ALA A 151 12.43 8.76 7.90
CA ALA A 151 11.05 8.36 7.73
C ALA A 151 10.78 7.83 6.32
N HIS A 152 9.72 7.05 6.16
CA HIS A 152 9.31 6.45 4.89
C HIS A 152 7.81 6.59 4.71
N LEU A 153 7.33 6.34 3.49
CA LEU A 153 5.90 6.37 3.20
C LEU A 153 5.20 5.18 3.85
N THR A 154 4.16 5.46 4.63
CA THR A 154 3.41 4.48 5.44
C THR A 154 1.89 4.69 5.40
N SER A 155 1.39 5.71 4.70
CA SER A 155 -0.04 5.97 4.57
C SER A 155 -0.63 5.24 3.37
N ALA A 156 -1.89 4.81 3.49
CA ALA A 156 -2.58 4.12 2.41
C ALA A 156 -2.59 4.93 1.10
N PRO A 157 -2.92 6.24 1.07
CA PRO A 157 -2.91 7.01 -0.17
C PRO A 157 -1.52 7.11 -0.83
N SER A 158 -0.46 7.26 -0.04
CA SER A 158 0.91 7.38 -0.58
C SER A 158 1.43 6.06 -1.14
N LEU A 159 1.11 4.94 -0.49
CA LEU A 159 1.46 3.61 -0.96
C LEU A 159 0.60 3.18 -2.15
N GLU A 160 -0.68 3.56 -2.16
CA GLU A 160 -1.54 3.39 -3.33
C GLU A 160 -0.95 4.14 -4.54
N TYR A 161 -0.52 5.38 -4.35
CA TYR A 161 0.14 6.15 -5.41
C TYR A 161 1.43 5.47 -5.87
N PHE A 162 2.25 4.99 -4.93
CA PHE A 162 3.47 4.24 -5.22
C PHE A 162 3.19 3.03 -6.12
N ALA A 163 2.26 2.16 -5.72
CA ALA A 163 1.87 0.99 -6.52
C ALA A 163 1.32 1.37 -7.89
N ARG A 164 0.51 2.43 -7.98
CA ARG A 164 -0.25 2.79 -9.19
C ARG A 164 0.55 3.56 -10.23
N ARG A 165 1.41 4.45 -9.77
CA ARG A 165 2.00 5.52 -10.60
C ARG A 165 3.52 5.47 -10.66
N ILE A 166 4.16 4.79 -9.71
CA ILE A 166 5.62 4.73 -9.61
C ILE A 166 6.12 3.36 -10.06
N VAL A 167 5.55 2.28 -9.53
CA VAL A 167 5.90 0.92 -9.94
C VAL A 167 5.41 0.67 -11.38
N PRO A 168 6.28 0.24 -12.31
CA PRO A 168 5.86 -0.19 -13.65
C PRO A 168 4.81 -1.32 -13.59
N ALA A 169 4.10 -1.54 -14.69
CA ALA A 169 3.13 -2.63 -14.72
C ALA A 169 3.82 -4.00 -14.54
N PRO A 170 3.37 -4.86 -13.60
CA PRO A 170 4.01 -6.14 -13.30
C PRO A 170 3.64 -7.21 -14.35
N HIS A 171 3.89 -6.91 -15.63
CA HIS A 171 3.55 -7.78 -16.74
C HIS A 171 4.50 -8.98 -16.77
N PRO A 172 4.02 -10.24 -16.76
CA PRO A 172 4.89 -11.41 -16.64
C PRO A 172 5.98 -11.54 -17.71
N THR A 173 5.74 -10.99 -18.91
CA THR A 173 6.72 -11.01 -20.02
C THR A 173 7.62 -9.78 -20.10
N SER A 174 7.42 -8.78 -19.24
CA SER A 174 8.25 -7.58 -19.17
C SER A 174 9.16 -7.65 -17.95
N ASP A 175 10.39 -7.19 -18.12
CA ASP A 175 11.38 -7.08 -17.05
C ASP A 175 11.41 -5.67 -16.43
N GLU A 176 10.59 -4.73 -16.91
CA GLU A 176 10.58 -3.33 -16.43
C GLU A 176 10.36 -3.22 -14.91
N THR A 177 9.42 -4.00 -14.36
CA THR A 177 9.16 -4.00 -12.91
C THR A 177 10.34 -4.58 -12.15
N GLN A 178 11.00 -5.62 -12.68
CA GLN A 178 12.20 -6.20 -12.09
C GLN A 178 13.35 -5.18 -12.08
N CYS A 179 13.69 -4.60 -13.24
CA CYS A 179 14.73 -3.58 -13.37
C CYS A 179 14.47 -2.39 -12.45
N PHE A 180 13.22 -1.94 -12.35
CA PHE A 180 12.83 -0.84 -11.46
C PHE A 180 13.23 -1.08 -10.00
N PHE A 181 12.97 -2.28 -9.46
CA PHE A 181 13.33 -2.59 -8.08
C PHE A 181 14.84 -2.88 -7.90
N GLU A 182 15.50 -3.45 -8.91
CA GLU A 182 16.96 -3.68 -8.89
C GLU A 182 17.75 -2.36 -8.93
N GLU A 183 17.30 -1.40 -9.73
CA GLU A 183 17.89 -0.06 -9.82
C GLU A 183 17.57 0.80 -8.57
N ASN A 184 16.50 0.46 -7.85
CA ASN A 184 16.04 1.21 -6.69
C ASN A 184 15.83 0.30 -5.45
N PRO A 185 16.90 -0.33 -4.93
CA PRO A 185 16.79 -1.36 -3.89
C PRO A 185 16.14 -0.85 -2.60
N THR A 186 16.26 0.46 -2.31
CA THR A 186 15.65 1.07 -1.12
C THR A 186 14.12 0.92 -1.07
N PHE A 187 13.43 0.71 -2.19
CA PHE A 187 12.00 0.41 -2.20
C PHE A 187 11.70 -0.97 -1.59
N LEU A 188 12.61 -1.93 -1.76
CA LEU A 188 12.53 -3.25 -1.15
C LEU A 188 12.97 -3.26 0.31
N ASP A 189 13.61 -2.21 0.80
CA ASP A 189 13.92 -2.07 2.23
C ASP A 189 12.70 -1.56 3.02
N HIS A 190 11.86 -0.73 2.39
CA HIS A 190 10.80 0.02 3.08
C HIS A 190 9.42 -0.09 2.44
N GLU A 191 9.14 0.64 1.36
CA GLU A 191 7.77 0.86 0.85
C GLU A 191 7.08 -0.43 0.42
N PHE A 192 7.80 -1.35 -0.22
CA PHE A 192 7.23 -2.61 -0.71
C PHE A 192 6.60 -3.44 0.43
N TRP A 193 7.26 -3.48 1.60
CA TRP A 193 6.75 -4.25 2.73
C TRP A 193 5.56 -3.59 3.43
N GLN A 194 5.38 -2.28 3.25
CA GLN A 194 4.21 -1.60 3.81
C GLN A 194 2.90 -2.01 3.12
N PHE A 195 2.97 -2.52 1.88
CA PHE A 195 1.80 -3.09 1.21
C PHE A 195 1.10 -4.17 2.03
N PHE A 196 1.83 -4.96 2.83
CA PHE A 196 1.27 -6.02 3.67
C PHE A 196 0.81 -5.55 5.05
N ARG A 197 1.11 -4.30 5.42
CA ARG A 197 0.99 -3.79 6.79
C ARG A 197 -0.01 -2.64 6.92
N VAL A 198 -0.26 -1.93 5.83
CA VAL A 198 -1.13 -0.76 5.77
C VAL A 198 -2.41 -1.12 5.03
N GLU A 199 -3.55 -1.03 5.71
CA GLU A 199 -4.84 -1.31 5.07
C GLU A 199 -5.10 -0.31 3.93
N GLY A 200 -5.52 -0.81 2.76
CA GLY A 200 -5.85 0.01 1.61
C GLY A 200 -4.66 0.38 0.72
N ALA A 201 -3.42 0.06 1.12
CA ALA A 201 -2.24 0.25 0.28
C ALA A 201 -2.30 -0.59 -1.01
N LEU A 202 -2.90 -1.78 -0.93
CA LEU A 202 -3.27 -2.63 -2.08
C LEU A 202 -4.76 -3.01 -1.96
N PRO A 203 -5.67 -2.47 -2.79
CA PRO A 203 -7.09 -2.80 -2.70
C PRO A 203 -7.36 -4.24 -3.18
N GLY A 204 -8.32 -4.92 -2.55
CA GLY A 204 -8.65 -6.31 -2.88
C GLY A 204 -9.64 -6.52 -4.03
N SER A 205 -10.11 -5.45 -4.70
CA SER A 205 -10.90 -5.56 -5.94
C SER A 205 -10.07 -5.30 -7.20
N ALA A 206 -10.72 -5.52 -8.34
CA ALA A 206 -10.23 -5.16 -9.66
C ALA A 206 -10.13 -3.64 -9.91
N LEU A 207 -10.27 -2.78 -8.89
CA LEU A 207 -10.15 -1.32 -9.04
C LEU A 207 -8.73 -0.89 -9.36
N PHE A 208 -7.72 -1.66 -8.92
CA PHE A 208 -6.39 -1.55 -9.48
C PHE A 208 -6.32 -2.35 -10.78
N VAL A 209 -6.18 -1.60 -11.87
CA VAL A 209 -5.88 -2.11 -13.20
C VAL A 209 -4.66 -1.35 -13.69
N TRP A 210 -3.51 -2.01 -13.74
CA TRP A 210 -2.51 -1.56 -14.70
C TRP A 210 -3.07 -1.89 -16.08
N MET A 211 -3.31 -0.87 -16.90
CA MET A 211 -3.70 -1.06 -18.29
C MET A 211 -2.42 -1.10 -19.11
N TYR A 212 -2.02 -2.28 -19.54
CA TYR A 212 -0.89 -2.44 -20.44
C TYR A 212 -1.33 -2.22 -21.89
N ARG A 213 -0.46 -1.62 -22.70
CA ARG A 213 -0.62 -1.55 -24.16
C ARG A 213 0.66 -2.04 -24.79
N GLU A 214 0.60 -3.14 -25.53
CA GLU A 214 1.22 -3.32 -26.84
C GLU A 214 0.94 -4.71 -27.40
N ASP A 215 -0.21 -4.85 -28.08
CA ASP A 215 -0.26 -5.66 -29.29
C ASP A 215 -0.65 -4.74 -30.46
N PRO A 216 0.31 -4.32 -31.31
CA PRO A 216 0.04 -3.54 -32.51
C PRO A 216 -0.88 -4.26 -33.51
N SER A 217 -1.03 -5.58 -33.41
CA SER A 217 -1.85 -6.42 -34.30
C SER A 217 -3.31 -6.57 -33.88
N ALA A 218 -3.67 -6.09 -32.68
CA ALA A 218 -5.05 -6.10 -32.17
C ALA A 218 -5.50 -4.71 -31.66
N PRO A 219 -5.70 -3.71 -32.54
CA PRO A 219 -6.23 -2.42 -32.14
C PRO A 219 -7.70 -2.59 -31.68
N GLY A 220 -7.92 -2.60 -30.37
CA GLY A 220 -9.23 -2.81 -29.74
C GLY A 220 -9.46 -4.18 -29.10
N GLY A 221 -8.43 -5.03 -28.97
CA GLY A 221 -8.49 -6.34 -28.31
C GLY A 221 -8.41 -6.28 -26.77
N ASP A 222 -8.91 -7.33 -26.12
CA ASP A 222 -9.03 -7.51 -24.66
C ASP A 222 -7.79 -7.02 -23.88
N PHE A 223 -7.98 -6.01 -23.02
CA PHE A 223 -6.92 -5.54 -22.14
C PHE A 223 -6.61 -6.62 -21.09
N GLU A 224 -5.37 -7.10 -21.02
CA GLU A 224 -4.95 -7.88 -19.84
C GLU A 224 -4.92 -6.94 -18.64
N ARG A 225 -5.85 -7.16 -17.70
CA ARG A 225 -6.00 -6.33 -16.50
C ARG A 225 -5.20 -6.96 -15.38
N LEU A 226 -4.09 -6.32 -15.01
CA LEU A 226 -3.33 -6.70 -13.83
C LEU A 226 -3.94 -6.09 -12.59
N HIS A 227 -4.10 -6.89 -11.53
CA HIS A 227 -4.69 -6.53 -10.26
C HIS A 227 -3.64 -6.51 -9.15
N SER A 228 -3.97 -5.93 -7.99
CA SER A 228 -3.03 -5.75 -6.87
C SER A 228 -2.25 -7.02 -6.47
N HIS A 229 -2.89 -8.18 -6.54
CA HIS A 229 -2.25 -9.47 -6.22
C HIS A 229 -1.21 -9.92 -7.27
N ASP A 230 -1.28 -9.41 -8.50
CA ASP A 230 -0.35 -9.74 -9.57
C ASP A 230 1.01 -9.10 -9.34
N LEU A 231 1.07 -7.91 -8.71
CA LEU A 231 2.32 -7.34 -8.23
C LEU A 231 2.99 -8.28 -7.20
N VAL A 232 2.23 -8.74 -6.20
CA VAL A 232 2.75 -9.66 -5.17
C VAL A 232 3.24 -10.96 -5.81
N ARG A 233 2.47 -11.51 -6.76
CA ARG A 233 2.84 -12.72 -7.50
C ARG A 233 4.11 -12.50 -8.34
N TYR A 234 4.18 -11.40 -9.08
CA TYR A 234 5.32 -11.04 -9.90
C TYR A 234 6.59 -10.95 -9.06
N MET A 235 6.53 -10.22 -7.94
CA MET A 235 7.68 -10.04 -7.06
C MET A 235 8.18 -11.36 -6.49
N ALA A 236 7.31 -12.24 -6.02
CA ALA A 236 7.71 -13.56 -5.52
C ALA A 236 8.19 -14.53 -6.63
N THR A 237 7.88 -14.25 -7.89
CA THR A 237 8.32 -15.06 -9.04
C THR A 237 9.68 -14.57 -9.58
N ARG A 238 9.87 -13.25 -9.68
CA ARG A 238 11.08 -12.64 -10.23
C ARG A 238 12.18 -12.42 -9.19
N PHE A 239 11.84 -12.33 -7.91
CA PHE A 239 12.77 -12.23 -6.79
C PHE A 239 12.63 -13.44 -5.85
N PRO A 240 13.22 -14.60 -6.20
CA PRO A 240 13.04 -15.84 -5.45
C PRO A 240 13.49 -15.73 -3.99
N ASP A 241 14.52 -14.93 -3.71
CA ASP A 241 15.00 -14.69 -2.33
C ASP A 241 13.96 -13.99 -1.45
N LEU A 242 13.02 -13.23 -2.05
CA LEU A 242 11.94 -12.56 -1.34
C LEU A 242 10.73 -13.47 -1.12
N ARG A 243 10.61 -14.56 -1.89
CA ARG A 243 9.42 -15.43 -1.87
C ARG A 243 9.07 -15.96 -0.48
N PRO A 244 10.00 -16.47 0.36
CA PRO A 244 9.66 -16.94 1.70
C PRO A 244 9.03 -15.84 2.57
N ARG A 245 9.57 -14.62 2.49
CA ARG A 245 9.07 -13.47 3.24
C ARG A 245 7.74 -12.96 2.68
N ILE A 246 7.56 -12.90 1.36
CA ILE A 246 6.29 -12.52 0.71
C ILE A 246 5.18 -13.48 1.11
N LEU A 247 5.47 -14.78 1.10
CA LEU A 247 4.58 -15.80 1.60
C LEU A 247 4.20 -15.47 3.07
N SER A 248 5.17 -15.39 3.98
CA SER A 248 4.89 -15.11 5.40
C SER A 248 4.07 -13.83 5.61
N GLU A 249 4.40 -12.75 4.91
CA GLU A 249 3.68 -11.46 4.99
C GLU A 249 2.25 -11.56 4.42
N CYS A 250 2.00 -12.38 3.39
CA CYS A 250 0.63 -12.67 2.90
C CYS A 250 -0.24 -13.36 3.96
N LEU A 251 0.31 -14.27 4.76
CA LEU A 251 -0.42 -14.89 5.87
C LEU A 251 -0.60 -13.90 7.02
N ALA A 252 0.46 -13.17 7.38
CA ALA A 252 0.42 -12.16 8.45
C ALA A 252 -0.62 -11.08 8.16
N ALA A 253 -0.70 -10.58 6.93
CA ALA A 253 -1.67 -9.58 6.50
C ALA A 253 -3.12 -10.04 6.67
N GLN A 254 -3.40 -11.33 6.45
CA GLN A 254 -4.75 -11.89 6.66
C GLN A 254 -5.15 -12.01 8.14
N ARG A 255 -4.18 -11.95 9.05
CA ARG A 255 -4.41 -11.91 10.51
C ARG A 255 -4.55 -10.50 11.06
N ARG A 256 -4.24 -9.48 10.25
CA ARG A 256 -4.42 -8.07 10.66
C ARG A 256 -5.90 -7.73 10.66
N ASP A 257 -6.24 -6.66 11.37
CA ASP A 257 -7.60 -6.11 11.42
C ASP A 257 -7.94 -5.32 10.14
N PHE A 258 -7.75 -5.97 8.99
CA PHE A 258 -8.16 -5.43 7.71
C PHE A 258 -9.59 -5.85 7.42
N SER A 259 -10.33 -4.97 6.74
CA SER A 259 -11.60 -5.35 6.14
C SER A 259 -11.43 -6.56 5.23
N ALA A 260 -12.46 -7.40 5.16
CA ALA A 260 -12.48 -8.56 4.26
C ALA A 260 -12.24 -8.19 2.79
N TYR A 261 -12.58 -6.96 2.41
CA TYR A 261 -12.28 -6.39 1.11
C TYR A 261 -10.77 -6.28 0.88
N ASN A 262 -10.02 -5.64 1.80
CA ASN A 262 -8.58 -5.43 1.64
C ASN A 262 -7.76 -6.69 1.90
N ALA A 263 -8.16 -7.55 2.85
CA ALA A 263 -7.46 -8.81 3.12
C ALA A 263 -7.44 -9.77 1.91
N ARG A 264 -8.41 -9.63 0.99
CA ARG A 264 -8.58 -10.50 -0.18
C ARG A 264 -7.39 -10.48 -1.14
N VAL A 265 -6.63 -9.39 -1.22
CA VAL A 265 -5.45 -9.32 -2.10
C VAL A 265 -4.41 -10.35 -1.71
N PHE A 266 -4.16 -10.52 -0.40
CA PHE A 266 -3.13 -11.41 0.12
C PHE A 266 -3.54 -12.87 0.05
N SER A 267 -4.83 -13.18 0.30
CA SER A 267 -5.33 -14.54 0.12
C SER A 267 -5.23 -14.99 -1.34
N ARG A 268 -5.57 -14.11 -2.28
CA ARG A 268 -5.45 -14.37 -3.72
C ARG A 268 -4.00 -14.53 -4.17
N ALA A 269 -3.11 -13.64 -3.70
CA ALA A 269 -1.69 -13.73 -4.01
C ALA A 269 -1.09 -15.05 -3.50
N TRP A 270 -1.36 -15.41 -2.25
CA TRP A 270 -0.91 -16.66 -1.65
C TRP A 270 -1.41 -17.88 -2.43
N GLU A 271 -2.68 -17.92 -2.83
CA GLU A 271 -3.21 -19.02 -3.65
C GLU A 271 -2.59 -19.08 -5.05
N ALA A 272 -2.42 -17.92 -5.70
CA ALA A 272 -1.84 -17.83 -7.05
C ALA A 272 -0.34 -18.16 -7.10
N LEU A 273 0.36 -18.05 -5.97
CA LEU A 273 1.76 -18.44 -5.83
C LEU A 273 1.97 -19.95 -5.71
N GLU A 274 0.89 -20.72 -5.57
CA GLU A 274 0.88 -22.18 -5.42
C GLU A 274 1.99 -22.69 -4.49
N PRO A 275 1.98 -22.32 -3.19
CA PRO A 275 3.07 -22.62 -2.27
C PRO A 275 3.34 -24.11 -2.25
N THR A 276 4.61 -24.52 -2.29
CA THR A 276 5.00 -25.93 -2.32
C THR A 276 4.60 -26.63 -1.02
N ARG A 277 4.68 -27.97 -1.00
CA ARG A 277 4.43 -28.72 0.23
C ARG A 277 5.40 -28.31 1.36
N GLU A 278 6.67 -28.09 1.03
CA GLU A 278 7.69 -27.64 1.98
C GLU A 278 7.41 -26.23 2.50
N GLU A 279 7.03 -25.30 1.62
CA GLU A 279 6.66 -23.93 2.01
C GLU A 279 5.44 -23.92 2.94
N ARG A 280 4.44 -24.76 2.67
CA ARG A 280 3.27 -24.91 3.55
C ARG A 280 3.64 -25.51 4.91
N LEU A 281 4.56 -26.47 4.95
CA LEU A 281 5.03 -27.05 6.21
C LEU A 281 5.81 -26.03 7.05
N ALA A 282 6.71 -25.26 6.41
CA ALA A 282 7.43 -24.19 7.06
C ALA A 282 6.50 -23.11 7.64
N ALA A 283 5.37 -22.85 6.96
CA ALA A 283 4.35 -21.90 7.40
C ALA A 283 3.20 -22.52 8.21
N ALA A 284 3.27 -23.79 8.62
CA ALA A 284 2.12 -24.51 9.18
C ALA A 284 1.53 -23.82 10.41
N SER A 285 2.36 -23.30 11.32
CA SER A 285 1.89 -22.55 12.50
C SER A 285 1.14 -21.27 12.13
N ASP A 286 1.60 -20.53 11.12
CA ASP A 286 0.92 -19.33 10.64
C ASP A 286 -0.41 -19.68 9.97
N ILE A 287 -0.45 -20.76 9.19
CA ILE A 287 -1.67 -21.27 8.55
C ILE A 287 -2.68 -21.76 9.59
N ILE A 288 -2.24 -22.45 10.65
CA ILE A 288 -3.12 -22.85 11.77
C ILE A 288 -3.72 -21.62 12.44
N ALA A 289 -2.92 -20.59 12.69
CA ALA A 289 -3.41 -19.35 13.29
C ALA A 289 -4.51 -18.66 12.47
N LEU A 290 -4.51 -18.82 11.13
CA LEU A 290 -5.58 -18.30 10.26
C LEU A 290 -6.95 -18.93 10.52
N LEU A 291 -7.03 -20.11 11.14
CA LEU A 291 -8.31 -20.72 11.51
C LEU A 291 -9.08 -19.86 12.52
N GLY A 292 -8.38 -19.08 13.35
CA GLY A 292 -8.98 -18.16 14.31
C GLY A 292 -9.42 -16.82 13.71
N ALA A 293 -9.25 -16.60 12.40
CA ALA A 293 -9.59 -15.33 11.75
C ALA A 293 -11.10 -15.10 11.67
N GLY A 294 -11.54 -13.84 11.79
CA GLY A 294 -12.95 -13.46 11.62
C GLY A 294 -13.47 -13.68 10.19
N SER A 295 -12.61 -13.54 9.19
CA SER A 295 -12.93 -13.65 7.76
C SER A 295 -13.10 -15.11 7.30
N SER A 296 -14.31 -15.48 6.84
CA SER A 296 -14.59 -16.84 6.33
C SER A 296 -13.71 -17.25 5.12
N PRO A 297 -13.37 -16.36 4.17
CA PRO A 297 -12.40 -16.64 3.11
C PRO A 297 -11.01 -17.02 3.64
N THR A 298 -10.52 -16.33 4.67
CA THR A 298 -9.20 -16.61 5.29
C THR A 298 -9.18 -17.99 5.94
N VAL A 299 -10.23 -18.35 6.68
CA VAL A 299 -10.38 -19.69 7.26
C VAL A 299 -10.46 -20.77 6.18
N SER A 300 -11.14 -20.49 5.05
CA SER A 300 -11.24 -21.42 3.92
C SER A 300 -9.88 -21.67 3.24
N LEU A 301 -9.05 -20.64 3.11
CA LEU A 301 -7.67 -20.76 2.63
C LEU A 301 -6.87 -21.67 3.57
N ALA A 302 -6.98 -21.45 4.88
CA ALA A 302 -6.29 -22.26 5.89
C ALA A 302 -6.71 -23.73 5.83
N HIS A 303 -8.02 -24.03 5.71
CA HIS A 303 -8.49 -25.41 5.54
C HIS A 303 -7.86 -26.09 4.33
N LYS A 304 -7.84 -25.41 3.17
CA LYS A 304 -7.27 -25.97 1.93
C LYS A 304 -5.77 -26.22 2.06
N ALA A 305 -5.03 -25.27 2.65
CA ALA A 305 -3.59 -25.39 2.83
C ALA A 305 -3.21 -26.51 3.81
N LEU A 306 -3.90 -26.61 4.95
CA LEU A 306 -3.64 -27.62 5.98
C LEU A 306 -4.00 -29.04 5.51
N LEU A 307 -5.10 -29.21 4.77
CA LEU A 307 -5.49 -30.53 4.24
C LEU A 307 -4.38 -31.20 3.42
N GLY A 308 -3.53 -30.42 2.75
CA GLY A 308 -2.43 -30.94 1.94
C GLY A 308 -1.17 -31.33 2.72
N ILE A 309 -1.10 -31.01 4.02
CA ILE A 309 0.09 -31.23 4.87
C ILE A 309 -0.23 -31.87 6.23
N VAL A 310 -1.51 -32.17 6.50
CA VAL A 310 -2.00 -32.57 7.82
C VAL A 310 -1.23 -33.78 8.40
N GLY A 311 -0.76 -34.69 7.55
CA GLY A 311 -0.02 -35.88 7.99
C GLY A 311 1.42 -35.64 8.43
N GLU A 312 1.99 -34.47 8.16
CA GLU A 312 3.36 -34.12 8.61
C GLU A 312 3.39 -33.04 9.69
N LEU A 313 2.24 -32.64 10.22
CA LEU A 313 2.21 -31.70 11.34
C LEU A 313 2.93 -32.28 12.56
N THR A 314 3.68 -31.44 13.27
CA THR A 314 4.27 -31.84 14.55
C THR A 314 3.20 -31.99 15.62
N VAL A 315 3.52 -32.65 16.74
CA VAL A 315 2.58 -32.82 17.86
C VAL A 315 2.08 -31.46 18.35
N GLU A 316 2.96 -30.47 18.47
CA GLU A 316 2.62 -29.12 18.90
C GLU A 316 1.68 -28.41 17.91
N GLN A 317 1.86 -28.66 16.60
CA GLN A 317 1.00 -28.11 15.56
C GLN A 317 -0.37 -28.78 15.54
N VAL A 318 -0.42 -30.10 15.76
CA VAL A 318 -1.68 -30.84 15.93
C VAL A 318 -2.44 -30.29 17.13
N ASP A 319 -1.79 -30.12 18.27
CA ASP A 319 -2.40 -29.58 19.49
C ASP A 319 -2.92 -28.15 19.26
N ALA A 320 -2.13 -27.28 18.63
CA ALA A 320 -2.55 -25.92 18.29
C ALA A 320 -3.76 -25.90 17.35
N LEU A 321 -3.82 -26.81 16.37
CA LEU A 321 -4.96 -26.95 15.46
C LEU A 321 -6.22 -27.36 16.23
N VAL A 322 -6.13 -28.36 17.11
CA VAL A 322 -7.27 -28.80 17.93
C VAL A 322 -7.75 -27.69 18.87
N GLN A 323 -6.83 -26.91 19.46
CA GLN A 323 -7.19 -25.79 20.33
C GLN A 323 -7.98 -24.71 19.58
N VAL A 324 -7.52 -24.29 18.38
CA VAL A 324 -8.21 -23.25 17.60
C VAL A 324 -9.54 -23.75 17.02
N SER A 325 -9.73 -25.07 16.88
CA SER A 325 -10.96 -25.67 16.37
C SER A 325 -12.22 -25.27 17.13
N ALA A 326 -12.14 -25.10 18.46
CA ALA A 326 -13.31 -24.68 19.24
C ALA A 326 -13.89 -23.35 18.74
N GLN A 327 -13.03 -22.39 18.40
CA GLN A 327 -13.45 -21.10 17.84
C GLN A 327 -14.08 -21.26 16.46
N VAL A 328 -13.55 -22.14 15.61
CA VAL A 328 -14.09 -22.41 14.28
C VAL A 328 -15.46 -23.07 14.36
N LEU A 329 -15.62 -24.02 15.29
CA LEU A 329 -16.86 -24.77 15.48
C LEU A 329 -17.97 -23.96 16.15
N ALA A 330 -17.63 -22.90 16.89
CA ALA A 330 -18.61 -21.95 17.43
C ALA A 330 -19.26 -21.04 16.36
N ARG A 331 -18.80 -21.10 15.11
CA ARG A 331 -19.32 -20.26 14.02
C ARG A 331 -20.58 -20.84 13.40
N CYS A 332 -21.34 -20.00 12.68
CA CYS A 332 -22.60 -20.40 12.06
C CYS A 332 -22.50 -20.75 10.56
N GLU A 333 -21.37 -20.49 9.88
CA GLU A 333 -21.29 -20.70 8.44
C GLU A 333 -21.14 -22.19 8.08
N LYS A 334 -22.25 -22.79 7.65
CA LYS A 334 -22.35 -24.21 7.25
C LYS A 334 -21.25 -24.72 6.31
N LYS A 335 -20.85 -23.94 5.30
CA LYS A 335 -19.77 -24.34 4.37
C LYS A 335 -18.42 -24.44 5.07
N LEU A 336 -18.15 -23.52 5.99
CA LEU A 336 -16.92 -23.42 6.75
C LEU A 336 -16.84 -24.55 7.80
N LEU A 337 -17.92 -24.76 8.56
CA LEU A 337 -18.02 -25.89 9.51
C LEU A 337 -17.78 -27.24 8.81
N ARG A 338 -18.38 -27.43 7.63
CA ARG A 338 -18.16 -28.62 6.83
C ARG A 338 -16.70 -28.81 6.41
N GLY A 339 -16.05 -27.73 5.97
CA GLY A 339 -14.62 -27.74 5.64
C GLY A 339 -13.77 -28.12 6.84
N HIS A 340 -14.13 -27.59 8.02
CA HIS A 340 -13.41 -27.85 9.25
C HIS A 340 -13.57 -29.28 9.76
N LEU A 341 -14.78 -29.85 9.75
CA LEU A 341 -15.00 -31.27 10.09
C LEU A 341 -14.22 -32.20 9.17
N ARG A 342 -14.09 -31.87 7.88
CA ARG A 342 -13.24 -32.62 6.95
C ARG A 342 -11.76 -32.55 7.33
N LEU A 343 -11.27 -31.37 7.74
CA LEU A 343 -9.90 -31.19 8.22
C LEU A 343 -9.65 -32.02 9.49
N LEU A 344 -10.56 -31.98 10.46
CA LEU A 344 -10.46 -32.76 11.70
C LEU A 344 -10.48 -34.27 11.44
N ALA A 345 -11.33 -34.75 10.53
CA ALA A 345 -11.33 -36.15 10.12
C ALA A 345 -9.99 -36.59 9.52
N ALA A 346 -9.39 -35.73 8.68
CA ALA A 346 -8.08 -35.99 8.10
C ALA A 346 -6.97 -35.96 9.16
N LEU A 347 -7.07 -35.05 10.13
CA LEU A 347 -6.15 -34.93 11.27
C LEU A 347 -6.16 -36.19 12.12
N VAL A 348 -7.32 -36.66 12.58
CA VAL A 348 -7.45 -37.88 13.40
C VAL A 348 -6.95 -39.11 12.64
N LYS A 349 -7.21 -39.18 11.33
CA LYS A 349 -6.71 -40.28 10.50
C LYS A 349 -5.18 -40.32 10.46
N ALA A 350 -4.53 -39.16 10.37
CA ALA A 350 -3.08 -39.08 10.26
C ALA A 350 -2.37 -39.10 11.63
N HIS A 351 -3.04 -38.58 12.66
CA HIS A 351 -2.54 -38.48 14.04
C HIS A 351 -3.57 -39.06 15.03
N PRO A 352 -3.69 -40.40 15.13
CA PRO A 352 -4.70 -41.01 15.99
C PRO A 352 -4.62 -40.61 17.47
N GLY A 353 -3.43 -40.16 17.93
CA GLY A 353 -3.22 -39.68 19.30
C GLY A 353 -4.05 -38.45 19.68
N CYS A 354 -4.51 -37.65 18.71
CA CYS A 354 -5.35 -36.48 18.99
C CYS A 354 -6.85 -36.78 18.99
N ALA A 355 -7.27 -38.04 18.76
CA ALA A 355 -8.68 -38.41 18.59
C ALA A 355 -9.56 -38.02 19.79
N ALA A 356 -9.07 -38.22 21.01
CA ALA A 356 -9.79 -37.84 22.23
C ALA A 356 -10.01 -36.31 22.32
N ALA A 357 -8.95 -35.53 22.11
CA ALA A 357 -9.03 -34.07 22.14
C ALA A 357 -9.94 -33.51 21.03
N VAL A 358 -9.90 -34.10 19.82
CA VAL A 358 -10.82 -33.76 18.73
C VAL A 358 -12.26 -34.11 19.10
N SER A 359 -12.49 -35.29 19.69
CA SER A 359 -13.81 -35.72 20.16
C SER A 359 -14.39 -34.73 21.18
N ASP A 360 -13.59 -34.28 22.16
CA ASP A 360 -14.02 -33.30 23.18
C ASP A 360 -14.41 -31.96 22.56
N VAL A 361 -13.59 -31.44 21.64
CA VAL A 361 -13.85 -30.16 20.96
C VAL A 361 -15.10 -30.23 20.07
N VAL A 362 -15.31 -31.36 19.37
CA VAL A 362 -16.51 -31.57 18.54
C VAL A 362 -17.76 -31.76 19.40
N ALA A 363 -17.68 -32.51 20.50
CA ALA A 363 -18.80 -32.75 21.40
C ALA A 363 -19.28 -31.47 22.10
N GLY A 364 -18.38 -30.50 22.33
CA GLY A 364 -18.71 -29.19 22.90
C GLY A 364 -19.37 -28.19 21.94
N ALA A 365 -19.53 -28.53 20.66
CA ALA A 365 -20.05 -27.62 19.63
C ALA A 365 -21.47 -27.98 19.16
N GLU A 366 -22.24 -26.97 18.78
CA GLU A 366 -23.57 -27.16 18.19
C GLU A 366 -23.50 -27.19 16.67
N PHE A 367 -24.18 -28.17 16.06
CA PHE A 367 -24.17 -28.36 14.60
C PHE A 367 -25.57 -28.25 13.99
N PRO A 368 -25.68 -27.62 12.80
CA PRO A 368 -26.85 -27.76 11.93
C PRO A 368 -27.15 -29.23 11.66
N LEU A 369 -28.44 -29.56 11.50
CA LEU A 369 -28.91 -30.94 11.32
C LEU A 369 -28.12 -31.73 10.27
N ASP A 370 -27.77 -31.11 9.15
CA ASP A 370 -27.05 -31.77 8.05
C ASP A 370 -25.56 -32.05 8.33
N LEU A 371 -25.00 -31.52 9.41
CA LEU A 371 -23.62 -31.76 9.82
C LEU A 371 -23.50 -32.67 11.05
N ARG A 372 -24.62 -32.99 11.72
CA ARG A 372 -24.61 -33.81 12.95
C ARG A 372 -24.04 -35.20 12.73
N ASP A 373 -24.40 -35.88 11.65
CA ASP A 373 -23.86 -37.22 11.35
C ASP A 373 -22.34 -37.20 11.14
N ARG A 374 -21.82 -36.12 10.53
CA ARG A 374 -20.38 -35.94 10.31
C ARG A 374 -19.64 -35.59 11.60
N ALA A 375 -20.26 -34.78 12.46
CA ALA A 375 -19.72 -34.49 13.79
C ALA A 375 -19.73 -35.74 14.67
N ALA A 376 -20.83 -36.50 14.68
CA ALA A 376 -20.96 -37.74 15.44
C ALA A 376 -19.92 -38.80 15.03
N ALA A 377 -19.55 -38.87 13.75
CA ALA A 377 -18.49 -39.76 13.28
C ALA A 377 -17.09 -39.43 13.84
N LEU A 378 -16.88 -38.23 14.37
CA LEU A 378 -15.63 -37.80 15.00
C LEU A 378 -15.67 -37.91 16.54
N VAL A 379 -16.86 -38.09 17.13
CA VAL A 379 -17.01 -38.27 18.56
C VAL A 379 -16.90 -39.76 18.87
N ALA A 380 -15.90 -40.14 19.66
CA ALA A 380 -15.81 -41.50 20.16
C ALA A 380 -16.95 -41.73 21.18
N ALA A 381 -17.59 -42.90 21.16
CA ALA A 381 -18.51 -43.28 22.23
C ALA A 381 -17.75 -43.26 23.57
N PRO A 382 -18.32 -42.71 24.66
CA PRO A 382 -17.65 -42.71 25.96
C PRO A 382 -17.32 -44.16 26.33
N ALA A 383 -16.05 -44.40 26.65
CA ALA A 383 -15.58 -45.72 27.08
C ALA A 383 -16.20 -46.03 28.45
N GLY A 384 -17.33 -46.74 28.43
CA GLY A 384 -17.88 -47.49 29.56
C GLY A 384 -18.37 -46.64 30.75
N SER A 385 -19.69 -46.63 30.95
CA SER A 385 -20.29 -46.44 32.29
C SER A 385 -20.14 -47.71 33.12
#